data_AF-A0A1Q5CT48-F1
#
_entry.id   AF-A0A1Q5CT48-F1
#
_cell.length_a   1.000
_cell.length_b   1.000
_cell.length_c   1.000
_cell.angle_alpha   90.00
_cell.angle_beta   90.00
_cell.angle_gamma   90.00
#
_symmetry.space_group_name_H-M   'P 1'
#
loop_
_entity.id
_entity.type
_entity.pdbx_description
1 polymer ?
#
loop_
_entity_poly.entity_id
_entity_poly.type
_entity_poly.pdbx_seq_one_letter_code
_entity_poly.pdbx_strand_id
1 'polypeptide(L)'
;MTTTTVAPLTIQDAEALVTAAHRAAEAAGVAVSVTVLDAGGHLLAFRRDDRAVLISGETSTRKAYTALQLDTPTADLVDAVQPGGLFHTLPTALDRPLLFIAGGVPVHRDGRLIGALGVGGGAPEQDHALAAAAVAGLA
;
A
#
# COMPACT_ATOMS: atom_id res chain seq x y z
N MET A 1 -28.59 12.63 -9.45
CA MET A 1 -27.22 12.10 -9.32
C MET A 1 -26.27 13.27 -9.32
N THR A 2 -25.80 13.70 -8.16
CA THR A 2 -24.74 14.70 -8.05
C THR A 2 -23.41 13.99 -8.29
N THR A 3 -22.77 14.23 -9.43
CA THR A 3 -21.39 13.84 -9.67
C THR A 3 -20.49 14.69 -8.78
N THR A 4 -20.07 14.14 -7.65
CA THR A 4 -18.99 14.73 -6.85
C THR A 4 -17.67 14.29 -7.46
N THR A 5 -17.04 15.14 -8.26
CA THR A 5 -15.70 14.91 -8.79
C THR A 5 -14.70 15.10 -7.64
N VAL A 6 -14.13 14.02 -7.13
CA VAL A 6 -13.01 14.08 -6.17
C VAL A 6 -11.70 14.18 -6.95
N ALA A 7 -10.78 15.03 -6.49
CA ALA A 7 -9.47 15.16 -7.11
C ALA A 7 -8.69 13.82 -7.00
N PRO A 8 -8.23 13.24 -8.13
CA PRO A 8 -7.49 11.99 -8.11
C PRO A 8 -6.14 12.15 -7.42
N LEU A 9 -5.52 11.02 -7.07
CA LEU A 9 -4.13 11.03 -6.61
C LEU A 9 -3.23 11.51 -7.75
N THR A 10 -2.46 12.55 -7.50
CA THR A 10 -1.56 13.15 -8.51
C THR A 10 -0.17 12.54 -8.45
N ILE A 11 0.68 12.82 -9.46
CA ILE A 11 2.09 12.42 -9.40
C ILE A 11 2.82 13.12 -8.23
N GLN A 12 2.47 14.38 -7.93
CA GLN A 12 3.01 15.12 -6.80
C GLN A 12 2.63 14.48 -5.46
N ASP A 13 1.38 14.04 -5.32
CA ASP A 13 0.94 13.29 -4.15
C ASP A 13 1.73 11.98 -4.00
N ALA A 14 1.91 11.26 -5.11
CA ALA A 14 2.66 9.99 -5.12
C ALA A 14 4.13 10.18 -4.74
N GLU A 15 4.80 11.22 -5.24
CA GLU A 15 6.16 11.59 -4.87
C GLU A 15 6.28 11.98 -3.39
N ALA A 16 5.29 12.72 -2.87
CA ALA A 16 5.21 13.09 -1.46
C ALA A 16 5.05 11.85 -0.56
N LEU A 17 4.15 10.93 -0.92
CA LEU A 17 3.95 9.66 -0.20
C LEU A 17 5.24 8.81 -0.17
N VAL A 18 5.90 8.64 -1.33
CA VAL A 18 7.16 7.91 -1.44
C VAL A 18 8.23 8.56 -0.56
N THR A 19 8.36 9.88 -0.62
CA THR A 19 9.35 10.63 0.16
C THR A 19 9.09 10.51 1.66
N ALA A 20 7.84 10.62 2.10
CA ALA A 20 7.46 10.49 3.51
C ALA A 20 7.76 9.08 4.05
N ALA A 21 7.40 8.04 3.30
CA ALA A 21 7.64 6.65 3.69
C ALA A 21 9.14 6.33 3.78
N HIS A 22 9.94 6.74 2.78
CA HIS A 22 11.39 6.54 2.79
C HIS A 22 12.07 7.28 3.94
N ARG A 23 11.70 8.54 4.20
CA ARG A 23 12.25 9.31 5.33
C ARG A 23 11.96 8.63 6.67
N ALA A 24 10.75 8.11 6.85
CA ALA A 24 10.38 7.37 8.06
C ALA A 24 11.15 6.04 8.18
N ALA A 25 11.36 5.34 7.06
CA ALA A 25 12.12 4.10 7.02
C ALA A 25 13.61 4.32 7.35
N GLU A 26 14.21 5.38 6.80
CA GLU A 26 15.58 5.82 7.13
C GLU A 26 15.73 6.13 8.63
N ALA A 27 14.79 6.89 9.20
CA ALA A 27 14.77 7.19 10.63
C ALA A 27 14.63 5.93 11.51
N ALA A 28 13.96 4.89 11.00
CA ALA A 28 13.81 3.60 11.67
C ALA A 28 14.95 2.61 11.36
N GLY A 29 15.93 2.99 10.53
CA GLY A 29 17.06 2.13 10.16
C GLY A 29 16.70 0.95 9.26
N VAL A 30 15.63 1.04 8.47
CA VAL A 30 15.16 -0.05 7.60
C VAL A 30 15.14 0.37 6.13
N ALA A 31 15.62 -0.50 5.27
CA ALA A 31 15.62 -0.32 3.82
C ALA A 31 14.36 -0.92 3.19
N VAL A 32 13.56 -0.10 2.50
CA VAL A 32 12.25 -0.49 1.99
C VAL A 32 12.08 -0.21 0.49
N SER A 33 11.11 -0.90 -0.11
CA SER A 33 10.46 -0.52 -1.35
C SER A 33 9.10 0.10 -1.06
N VAL A 34 8.76 1.15 -1.81
CA VAL A 34 7.49 1.87 -1.69
C VAL A 34 6.85 1.93 -3.07
N THR A 35 5.57 1.55 -3.14
CA THR A 35 4.74 1.59 -4.36
C THR A 35 3.51 2.45 -4.10
N VAL A 36 3.17 3.34 -5.04
CA VAL A 36 1.93 4.11 -5.05
C VAL A 36 1.13 3.78 -6.31
N LEU A 37 -0.14 3.42 -6.13
CA LEU A 37 -1.09 3.15 -7.21
C LEU A 37 -2.20 4.22 -7.24
N ASP A 38 -2.69 4.56 -8.44
CA ASP A 38 -3.92 5.32 -8.61
C ASP A 38 -5.18 4.49 -8.29
N ALA A 39 -6.36 5.13 -8.32
CA ALA A 39 -7.64 4.46 -8.09
C ALA A 39 -7.98 3.35 -9.12
N GLY A 40 -7.34 3.36 -10.30
CA GLY A 40 -7.47 2.34 -11.32
C GLY A 40 -6.49 1.18 -11.15
N GLY A 41 -5.59 1.23 -10.17
CA GLY A 41 -4.57 0.23 -9.92
C GLY A 41 -3.32 0.37 -10.79
N HIS A 42 -3.12 1.52 -11.44
CA HIS A 42 -1.93 1.82 -12.23
C HIS A 42 -0.83 2.42 -11.36
N LEU A 43 0.41 2.11 -11.70
CA LEU A 43 1.58 2.62 -11.00
C LEU A 43 1.75 4.12 -11.25
N LEU A 44 1.77 4.91 -10.18
CA LEU A 44 2.14 6.32 -10.22
C LEU A 44 3.60 6.53 -9.84
N ALA A 45 4.05 5.88 -8.75
CA ALA A 45 5.42 6.01 -8.27
C ALA A 45 5.92 4.71 -7.64
N PHE A 46 7.21 4.43 -7.82
CA PHE A 46 7.92 3.31 -7.20
C PHE A 46 9.34 3.75 -6.83
N ARG A 47 9.78 3.44 -5.62
CA ARG A 47 11.17 3.62 -5.20
C ARG A 47 11.61 2.50 -4.27
N ARG A 48 12.73 1.86 -4.62
CA ARG A 48 13.41 0.83 -3.83
C ARG A 48 14.74 1.35 -3.33
N ASP A 49 14.97 1.26 -2.02
CA ASP A 49 16.30 1.46 -1.43
C ASP A 49 17.26 0.36 -1.95
N ASP A 50 18.50 0.74 -2.27
CA ASP A 50 19.50 -0.16 -2.86
C ASP A 50 19.89 -1.32 -1.92
N ARG A 51 19.74 -1.13 -0.61
CA ARG A 51 19.99 -2.12 0.44
C ARG A 51 18.75 -2.96 0.75
N ALA A 52 17.59 -2.63 0.20
CA ALA A 52 16.35 -3.37 0.48
C ALA A 52 16.42 -4.81 -0.06
N VAL A 53 15.84 -5.74 0.69
CA VAL A 53 15.72 -7.15 0.28
C VAL A 53 15.00 -7.26 -1.07
N LEU A 54 15.45 -8.17 -1.94
CA LEU A 54 14.99 -8.25 -3.34
C LEU A 54 13.46 -8.32 -3.48
N ILE A 55 12.80 -9.12 -2.62
CA ILE A 55 11.35 -9.34 -2.64
C ILE A 55 10.52 -8.12 -2.24
N SER A 56 11.14 -7.09 -1.65
CA SER A 56 10.45 -5.87 -1.21
C SER A 56 9.71 -5.15 -2.33
N GLY A 57 10.29 -5.13 -3.55
CA GLY A 57 9.67 -4.49 -4.71
C GLY A 57 8.32 -5.12 -5.08
N GLU A 58 8.30 -6.45 -5.22
CA GLU A 58 7.07 -7.18 -5.53
C GLU A 58 6.06 -7.12 -4.38
N THR A 59 6.50 -7.33 -3.13
CA THR A 59 5.60 -7.34 -1.97
C THR A 59 4.96 -5.97 -1.74
N SER A 60 5.72 -4.87 -1.82
CA SER A 60 5.15 -3.52 -1.74
C SER A 60 4.08 -3.28 -2.80
N THR A 61 4.33 -3.70 -4.04
CA THR A 61 3.36 -3.58 -5.15
C THR A 61 2.10 -4.40 -4.89
N ARG A 62 2.24 -5.64 -4.42
CA ARG A 62 1.12 -6.55 -4.15
C ARG A 62 0.30 -6.09 -2.94
N LYS A 63 0.93 -5.56 -1.91
CA LYS A 63 0.27 -4.98 -0.74
C LYS A 63 -0.55 -3.74 -1.13
N ALA A 64 0.01 -2.82 -1.91
CA ALA A 64 -0.71 -1.66 -2.43
C ALA A 64 -1.94 -2.08 -3.24
N TYR A 65 -1.74 -3.05 -4.15
CA TYR A 65 -2.83 -3.57 -4.98
C TYR A 65 -3.93 -4.25 -4.17
N THR A 66 -3.57 -5.02 -3.14
CA THR A 66 -4.54 -5.67 -2.26
C THR A 66 -5.33 -4.65 -1.46
N ALA A 67 -4.66 -3.64 -0.91
CA ALA A 67 -5.32 -2.56 -0.17
C ALA A 67 -6.29 -1.77 -1.05
N LEU A 68 -5.93 -1.54 -2.32
CA LEU A 68 -6.80 -0.89 -3.30
C LEU A 68 -8.03 -1.74 -3.64
N GLN A 69 -7.85 -3.03 -3.92
CA GLN A 69 -8.93 -3.91 -4.37
C GLN A 69 -10.00 -4.14 -3.31
N LEU A 70 -9.60 -4.10 -2.04
CA LEU A 70 -10.49 -4.36 -0.91
C LEU A 70 -10.83 -3.10 -0.11
N ASP A 71 -10.32 -1.94 -0.53
CA ASP A 71 -10.44 -0.67 0.17
C ASP A 71 -10.18 -0.80 1.69
N THR A 72 -9.13 -1.54 2.04
CA THR A 72 -8.86 -1.94 3.42
C THR A 72 -7.35 -2.09 3.62
N PRO A 73 -6.77 -1.62 4.73
CA PRO A 73 -5.37 -1.90 5.05
C PRO A 73 -5.08 -3.40 5.06
N THR A 74 -3.96 -3.83 4.47
CA THR A 74 -3.63 -5.27 4.43
C THR A 74 -3.36 -5.87 5.80
N ALA A 75 -3.04 -5.03 6.80
CA ALA A 75 -2.91 -5.43 8.20
C ALA A 75 -4.22 -6.00 8.77
N ASP A 76 -5.36 -5.46 8.36
CA ASP A 76 -6.68 -5.81 8.92
C ASP A 76 -7.26 -7.08 8.28
N LEU A 77 -6.59 -7.63 7.26
CA LEU A 77 -7.08 -8.74 6.46
C LEU A 77 -6.31 -10.06 6.71
N VAL A 78 -5.26 -10.04 7.53
CA VAL A 78 -4.37 -11.20 7.76
C VAL A 78 -5.13 -12.39 8.34
N ASP A 79 -6.00 -12.15 9.32
CA ASP A 79 -6.79 -13.21 9.97
C ASP A 79 -7.89 -13.76 9.04
N ALA A 80 -8.44 -12.92 8.15
CA ALA A 80 -9.51 -13.31 7.26
C ALA A 80 -9.10 -14.37 6.24
N VAL A 81 -7.80 -14.48 5.93
CA VAL A 81 -7.26 -15.43 4.94
C VAL A 81 -6.62 -16.68 5.55
N GLN A 82 -6.60 -16.79 6.88
CA GLN A 82 -6.11 -18.00 7.56
C GLN A 82 -6.99 -19.22 7.22
N PRO A 83 -6.49 -20.46 7.38
CA PRO A 83 -7.32 -21.66 7.25
C PRO A 83 -8.61 -21.56 8.10
N GLY A 84 -9.77 -21.70 7.44
CA GLY A 84 -11.08 -21.54 8.07
C GLY A 84 -11.61 -20.10 8.14
N GLY A 85 -10.83 -19.11 7.72
CA GLY A 85 -11.23 -17.70 7.60
C GLY A 85 -12.14 -17.44 6.39
N LEU A 86 -12.89 -16.33 6.46
CA LEU A 86 -13.87 -15.92 5.44
C LEU A 86 -13.28 -15.85 4.02
N PHE A 87 -12.02 -15.46 3.90
CA PHE A 87 -11.31 -15.23 2.65
C PHE A 87 -10.14 -16.22 2.45
N HIS A 88 -10.18 -17.40 3.06
CA HIS A 88 -9.09 -18.38 3.01
C HIS A 88 -8.54 -18.64 1.60
N THR A 89 -9.41 -18.71 0.59
CA THR A 89 -9.01 -18.99 -0.81
C THR A 89 -8.65 -17.75 -1.62
N LEU A 90 -8.94 -16.55 -1.11
CA LEU A 90 -8.78 -15.30 -1.83
C LEU A 90 -7.33 -14.96 -2.25
N PRO A 91 -6.27 -15.27 -1.47
CA PRO A 91 -4.89 -14.99 -1.88
C PRO A 91 -4.54 -15.49 -3.29
N THR A 92 -5.12 -16.62 -3.71
CA THR A 92 -4.84 -17.28 -5.00
C THR A 92 -6.05 -17.37 -5.93
N ALA A 93 -7.18 -16.75 -5.59
CA ALA A 93 -8.42 -16.87 -6.35
C ALA A 93 -8.46 -16.04 -7.66
N LEU A 94 -7.48 -15.15 -7.87
CA LEU A 94 -7.44 -14.21 -8.98
C LEU A 94 -6.20 -14.45 -9.85
N ASP A 95 -6.29 -14.12 -11.15
CA ASP A 95 -5.16 -14.18 -12.10
C ASP A 95 -3.97 -13.34 -11.63
N ARG A 96 -4.27 -12.24 -10.92
CA ARG A 96 -3.29 -11.43 -10.20
C ARG A 96 -3.45 -11.71 -8.69
N PRO A 97 -2.64 -12.60 -8.09
CA PRO A 97 -2.72 -12.92 -6.67
C PRO A 97 -2.62 -11.68 -5.78
N LEU A 98 -3.38 -11.73 -4.70
CA LEU A 98 -3.39 -10.72 -3.63
C LEU A 98 -2.41 -11.13 -2.53
N LEU A 99 -1.88 -10.16 -1.80
CA LEU A 99 -0.90 -10.38 -0.74
C LEU A 99 -1.40 -9.78 0.58
N PHE A 100 -1.73 -10.68 1.50
CA PHE A 100 -2.27 -10.39 2.81
C PHE A 100 -1.16 -10.34 3.86
N ILE A 101 -0.25 -9.38 3.68
CA ILE A 101 0.82 -9.05 4.63
C ILE A 101 0.70 -7.57 4.93
N ALA A 102 0.78 -7.18 6.20
CA ALA A 102 0.71 -5.79 6.62
C ALA A 102 1.73 -4.91 5.87
N GLY A 103 1.30 -3.70 5.49
CA GLY A 103 2.11 -2.73 4.72
C GLY A 103 1.42 -2.08 3.52
N GLY A 104 0.21 -2.50 3.16
CA GLY A 104 -0.65 -1.84 2.18
C GLY A 104 -1.70 -0.97 2.88
N VAL A 105 -1.89 0.27 2.43
CA VAL A 105 -2.84 1.24 3.00
C VAL A 105 -3.59 1.97 1.87
N PRO A 106 -4.93 2.01 1.90
CA PRO A 106 -5.71 2.78 0.93
C PRO A 106 -5.55 4.28 1.17
N VAL A 107 -5.52 5.06 0.09
CA VAL A 107 -5.42 6.53 0.13
C VAL A 107 -6.80 7.11 -0.17
N HIS A 108 -7.30 7.90 0.76
CA HIS A 108 -8.62 8.53 0.67
C HIS A 108 -8.52 10.04 0.59
N ARG A 109 -9.42 10.65 -0.20
CA ARG A 109 -9.66 12.09 -0.22
C ARG A 109 -11.15 12.34 -0.26
N ASP A 110 -11.65 13.20 0.62
CA ASP A 110 -13.09 13.48 0.77
C ASP A 110 -13.95 12.21 0.94
N GLY A 111 -13.43 11.23 1.68
CA GLY A 111 -14.10 9.94 1.92
C GLY A 111 -14.15 9.00 0.72
N ARG A 112 -13.41 9.29 -0.36
CA ARG A 112 -13.34 8.45 -1.56
C ARG A 112 -11.94 7.88 -1.74
N LEU A 113 -11.89 6.59 -2.07
CA LEU A 113 -10.66 5.92 -2.46
C LEU A 113 -10.08 6.54 -3.75
N ILE A 114 -8.87 7.08 -3.66
CA ILE A 114 -8.17 7.73 -4.78
C ILE A 114 -6.88 7.00 -5.19
N GLY A 115 -6.47 5.97 -4.43
CA GLY A 115 -5.28 5.17 -4.71
C GLY A 115 -4.88 4.31 -3.52
N ALA A 116 -3.66 3.78 -3.55
CA ALA A 116 -3.12 3.02 -2.43
C ALA A 116 -1.60 3.13 -2.35
N LEU A 117 -1.06 3.02 -1.15
CA LEU A 117 0.36 2.93 -0.84
C LEU A 117 0.70 1.52 -0.37
N GLY A 118 1.85 0.99 -0.78
CA GLY A 118 2.40 -0.25 -0.25
C GLY A 118 3.86 -0.10 0.11
N VAL A 119 4.24 -0.61 1.28
CA VAL A 119 5.62 -0.65 1.79
C VAL A 119 6.04 -2.12 2.00
N GLY A 120 7.27 -2.44 1.62
CA GLY A 120 7.86 -3.75 1.78
C GLY A 120 9.33 -3.64 2.15
N GLY A 121 9.81 -4.45 3.08
CA GLY A 121 11.24 -4.60 3.38
C GLY A 121 11.56 -4.74 4.86
N GLY A 122 10.72 -4.18 5.74
CA GLY A 122 10.78 -4.38 7.17
C GLY A 122 9.93 -5.56 7.66
N ALA A 123 9.72 -5.62 8.97
CA ALA A 123 8.69 -6.46 9.56
C ALA A 123 7.29 -5.96 9.11
N PRO A 124 6.27 -6.84 8.97
CA PRO A 124 4.96 -6.44 8.46
C PRO A 124 4.32 -5.24 9.19
N GLU A 125 4.39 -5.22 10.52
CA GLU A 125 3.83 -4.14 11.35
C GLU A 125 4.61 -2.84 11.17
N GLN A 126 5.93 -2.94 10.95
CA GLN A 126 6.77 -1.79 10.66
C GLN A 126 6.45 -1.22 9.27
N ASP A 127 6.31 -2.07 8.25
CA ASP A 127 5.88 -1.66 6.91
C ASP A 127 4.52 -0.94 6.97
N HIS A 128 3.57 -1.46 7.77
CA HIS A 128 2.26 -0.84 7.95
C HIS A 128 2.35 0.52 8.66
N ALA A 129 3.14 0.64 9.73
CA ALA A 129 3.32 1.91 10.42
C ALA A 129 3.92 2.99 9.50
N LEU A 130 4.92 2.62 8.69
CA LEU A 130 5.53 3.50 7.69
C LEU A 130 4.51 3.96 6.64
N ALA A 131 3.71 3.01 6.12
CA ALA A 131 2.69 3.30 5.13
C ALA A 131 1.59 4.21 5.70
N ALA A 132 1.06 3.89 6.88
CA ALA A 132 0.00 4.65 7.54
C ALA A 132 0.45 6.07 7.87
N ALA A 133 1.67 6.24 8.38
CA ALA A 133 2.24 7.56 8.67
C ALA A 133 2.40 8.42 7.41
N ALA A 134 2.84 7.82 6.29
CA ALA A 134 2.95 8.53 5.02
C ALA A 134 1.58 8.99 4.49
N VAL A 135 0.57 8.10 4.51
CA VAL A 135 -0.79 8.44 4.08
C VAL A 135 -1.43 9.50 4.99
N ALA A 136 -1.26 9.41 6.30
CA ALA A 136 -1.78 10.38 7.26
C ALA A 136 -1.16 11.78 7.10
N GLY A 137 0.05 11.87 6.52
CA GLY A 137 0.73 13.13 6.23
C GLY A 137 0.39 13.74 4.87
N LEU A 138 -0.42 13.08 4.05
CA LEU A 138 -0.86 13.59 2.75
C LEU A 138 -2.02 14.57 2.94
N ALA A 139 -1.92 15.76 2.34
CA ALA A 139 -2.93 16.82 2.39
C ALA A 139 -4.04 16.67 1.34
#